data_AF-A0A074MZU8-F1
#
_entry.id   AF-A0A074MZU8-F1
#
_cell.length_a   1.000
_cell.length_b   1.000
_cell.length_c   1.000
_cell.angle_alpha   90.00
_cell.angle_beta   90.00
_cell.angle_gamma   90.00
#
_symmetry.space_group_name_H-M   'P 1'
#
loop_
_entity.id
_entity.type
_entity.pdbx_description
1 polymer ?
#
loop_
_entity_poly.entity_id
_entity_poly.type
_entity_poly.pdbx_seq_one_letter_code
_entity_poly.pdbx_strand_id
1 'polypeptide(L)' 'MPTKVDFKRTVRDHAKLEGEAVISIGTTTFTGDGDRLFLNFKDVGILFSHEDAEDFLKAAMAAYLRLGYGGDSGTSQ' A
#
# COMPACT_ATOMS: atom_id res chain seq x y z
N MET A 1 0.60 -7.33 15.58
CA MET A 1 1.08 -8.29 14.55
C MET A 1 1.28 -7.48 13.28
N PRO A 2 2.47 -7.49 12.66
CA PRO A 2 2.69 -6.77 11.40
C PRO A 2 1.89 -7.44 10.28
N THR A 3 1.01 -6.68 9.62
CA THR A 3 0.29 -7.16 8.44
C THR A 3 1.12 -6.81 7.22
N LYS A 4 1.51 -7.80 6.41
CA LYS A 4 2.27 -7.60 5.18
C LYS A 4 1.52 -8.22 4.01
N VAL A 5 1.36 -7.45 2.94
CA VAL A 5 0.81 -7.91 1.66
C VAL A 5 1.88 -7.75 0.59
N ASP A 6 2.23 -8.86 -0.06
CA ASP A 6 3.20 -8.90 -1.16
C ASP A 6 2.49 -8.90 -2.51
N PHE A 7 2.76 -7.90 -3.34
CA PHE A 7 2.28 -7.85 -4.71
C PHE A 7 3.35 -8.43 -5.64
N LYS A 8 3.12 -9.65 -6.14
CA LYS A 8 3.94 -10.26 -7.21
C LYS A 8 3.43 -9.96 -8.62
N ARG A 9 2.50 -9.01 -8.78
CA ARG A 9 1.93 -8.69 -10.09
C ARG A 9 2.80 -7.68 -10.82
N THR A 10 3.11 -8.01 -12.07
CA THR A 10 3.65 -7.12 -13.09
C THR A 10 2.80 -5.85 -13.22
N VAL A 11 3.32 -4.73 -12.72
CA VAL A 11 2.77 -3.38 -12.92
C VAL A 11 3.17 -2.91 -14.34
N ARG A 12 2.67 -3.59 -15.37
CA ARG A 12 3.16 -3.39 -16.75
C ARG A 12 2.63 -2.12 -17.44
N ASP A 13 1.48 -1.59 -17.02
CA ASP A 13 0.81 -0.52 -17.78
C ASP A 13 0.88 0.89 -17.18
N HIS A 14 1.26 1.05 -15.91
CA HIS A 14 1.15 2.37 -15.23
C HIS A 14 2.41 2.87 -14.53
N ALA A 15 3.42 2.00 -14.36
CA ALA A 15 4.75 2.40 -13.95
C ALA A 15 5.72 1.67 -14.88
N LYS A 16 6.47 2.40 -15.71
CA LYS A 16 7.59 1.81 -16.45
C LYS A 16 8.67 1.43 -15.43
N LEU A 17 8.48 0.31 -14.75
CA LEU A 17 9.47 -0.28 -13.89
C LEU A 17 10.41 -1.07 -14.79
N GLU A 18 11.70 -0.76 -14.72
CA GLU A 18 12.74 -1.53 -15.41
C GLU A 18 12.88 -2.91 -14.75
N GLY A 19 11.93 -3.81 -15.01
CA GLY A 19 11.92 -5.20 -14.54
C GLY A 19 10.77 -5.61 -13.62
N GLU A 20 10.82 -6.85 -13.14
CA GLU A 20 9.87 -7.39 -12.16
C GLU A 20 10.17 -6.79 -10.77
N ALA A 21 9.46 -5.72 -10.42
CA ALA A 21 9.54 -5.16 -9.07
C ALA A 21 8.50 -5.82 -8.16
N VAL A 22 8.95 -6.33 -7.01
CA VAL A 22 8.05 -6.70 -5.92
C VAL A 22 7.76 -5.45 -5.11
N ILE A 23 6.46 -5.16 -4.94
CA ILE A 23 5.98 -4.10 -4.06
C ILE A 23 5.38 -4.79 -2.83
N SER A 24 5.88 -4.44 -1.65
CA SER A 24 5.31 -4.89 -0.38
C SER A 24 4.77 -3.71 0.40
N ILE A 25 3.54 -3.80 0.89
CA ILE A 25 2.94 -2.81 1.78
C ILE A 25 2.59 -3.50 3.09
N GLY A 26 2.87 -2.85 4.21
CA GLY A 26 2.47 -3.38 5.50
C GLY A 26 2.69 -2.44 6.66
N THR A 27 2.38 -2.94 7.85
CA THR A 27 2.71 -2.27 9.12
C THR A 27 3.90 -2.97 9.79
N THR A 28 4.77 -2.19 10.41
CA THR A 28 5.89 -2.70 11.21
C THR A 28 5.98 -1.95 12.53
N THR A 29 6.42 -2.63 13.58
CA THR A 29 6.75 -2.00 14.86
C THR A 29 8.24 -1.68 14.87
N PHE A 30 8.59 -0.40 14.79
CA PHE A 30 9.96 0.05 15.08
C PHE A 30 10.01 0.49 16.55
N THR A 31 11.03 0.02 17.28
CA THR A 31 11.12 0.16 18.74
C THR A 31 10.88 1.60 19.21
N GLY A 32 9.81 1.81 19.98
CA GLY A 32 9.47 3.07 20.65
C GLY A 32 8.42 3.94 19.98
N ASP A 33 8.11 3.69 18.69
CA ASP A 33 7.39 4.66 17.85
C ASP A 33 5.99 4.24 17.38
N GLY A 34 5.51 3.09 17.86
CA GLY A 34 4.21 2.53 17.45
C GLY A 34 4.24 1.84 16.08
N ASP A 35 3.06 1.47 15.59
CA ASP A 35 2.90 0.84 14.28
C ASP A 35 3.13 1.85 13.16
N ARG A 36 4.08 1.54 12.26
CA ARG A 36 4.46 2.39 11.12
C ARG A 36 4.10 1.72 9.81
N LEU A 37 3.58 2.48 8.86
CA LEU A 37 3.40 2.02 7.49
C LEU A 37 4.78 1.91 6.82
N PHE A 38 5.01 0.83 6.08
CA PHE A 38 6.17 0.69 5.21
C PHE A 38 5.74 0.33 3.78
N LEU A 39 6.55 0.78 2.83
CA LEU A 39 6.46 0.44 1.42
C LEU A 39 7.83 -0.04 0.98
N ASN A 40 7.92 -1.30 0.55
CA ASN A 40 9.16 -1.85 0.04
C ASN A 40 9.08 -1.95 -1.49
N PHE A 41 10.09 -1.41 -2.17
CA PHE A 41 10.28 -1.53 -3.60
C PHE A 41 11.58 -2.27 -3.87
N LYS A 42 11.47 -3.53 -4.29
CA LYS A 42 12.62 -4.41 -4.53
C LYS A 42 13.50 -4.52 -3.27
N ASP A 43 14.55 -3.71 -3.16
CA ASP A 43 15.53 -3.70 -2.06
C ASP A 43 15.50 -2.41 -1.22
N VAL A 44 14.62 -1.46 -1.55
CA VAL A 44 14.49 -0.17 -0.87
C VAL A 44 13.21 -0.13 -0.05
N GLY A 45 13.36 -0.19 1.27
CA GLY A 45 12.27 0.00 2.22
C GLY A 45 12.10 1.46 2.60
N ILE A 46 10.91 2.00 2.39
CA ILE A 46 10.50 3.33 2.84
C ILE A 46 9.64 3.14 4.09
N LEU A 47 10.06 3.74 5.21
CA LEU A 47 9.27 3.82 6.43
C LEU A 47 8.60 5.19 6.51
N PHE A 48 7.28 5.22 6.65
CA PHE A 48 6.52 6.46 6.59
C PHE A 48 6.49 7.13 7.97
N SER A 49 6.49 8.47 7.98
CA SER A 49 6.02 9.21 9.14
C SER A 49 4.51 8.95 9.35
N HIS A 50 3.96 9.33 10.51
CA HIS A 50 2.51 9.19 10.73
C HIS A 50 1.71 10.07 9.75
N GLU A 51 2.18 11.29 9.49
CA GLU A 51 1.55 12.24 8.55
C GLU A 51 1.61 11.72 7.11
N ASP A 52 2.79 11.27 6.66
CA ASP A 52 2.94 10.71 5.31
C ASP A 52 2.08 9.45 5.11
N ALA A 53 1.95 8.61 6.15
CA ALA A 53 1.12 7.42 6.10
C ALA A 53 -0.36 7.78 5.93
N GLU A 54 -0.84 8.81 6.65
CA GLU A 54 -2.21 9.29 6.53
C GLU A 54 -2.51 9.81 5.12
N ASP A 55 -1.62 10.63 4.57
CA ASP A 55 -1.77 11.20 3.24
C ASP A 55 -1.72 10.12 2.14
N PHE A 56 -0.82 9.14 2.28
CA PHE A 56 -0.78 7.99 1.40
C PHE A 56 -2.09 7.21 1.40
N LEU A 57 -2.66 6.93 2.58
CA LEU A 57 -3.91 6.18 2.72
C LEU A 57 -5.10 6.96 2.15
N LYS A 58 -5.16 8.28 2.34
CA LYS A 58 -6.18 9.14 1.71
C LYS A 58 -6.09 9.07 0.18
N ALA A 59 -4.89 9.18 -0.38
CA ALA A 59 -4.68 9.09 -1.82
C ALA A 59 -5.05 7.70 -2.38
N ALA A 60 -4.68 6.63 -1.67
CA ALA A 60 -5.03 5.26 -2.03
C ALA A 60 -6.56 5.04 -2.02
N MET A 61 -7.25 5.54 -1.00
CA MET A 61 -8.72 5.48 -0.91
C MET A 61 -9.39 6.27 -2.05
N ALA A 62 -8.90 7.48 -2.34
CA ALA A 62 -9.42 8.27 -3.46
C ALA A 62 -9.25 7.56 -4.81
N ALA A 63 -8.11 6.89 -5.02
CA ALA A 63 -7.88 6.07 -6.20
C ALA A 63 -8.82 4.85 -6.24
N TYR A 64 -9.00 4.15 -5.12
CA TYR A 64 -9.93 3.01 -5.00
C TYR A 64 -11.36 3.38 -5.40
N LEU A 65 -11.86 4.51 -4.89
CA LEU A 65 -13.20 5.03 -5.22
C LEU A 65 -13.30 5.44 -6.69
N ARG A 66 -12.31 6.20 -7.20
CA ARG A 66 -12.29 6.67 -8.59
C ARG A 66 -12.25 5.52 -9.60
N LEU A 67 -11.62 4.41 -9.26
CA LEU A 67 -11.58 3.20 -10.10
C LEU A 67 -12.85 2.34 -9.97
N GLY A 68 -13.82 2.76 -9.15
CA GLY A 68 -15.11 2.08 -9.00
C GLY A 68 -15.09 0.84 -8.11
N TYR A 69 -13.97 0.54 -7.44
CA TYR A 69 -13.89 -0.60 -6.53
C TYR A 69 -14.73 -0.42 -5.26
N GLY A 70 -15.12 0.81 -4.93
CA GLY A 70 -16.02 1.12 -3.81
C GLY A 70 -17.50 0.86 -4.08
N GLY A 71 -17.87 0.31 -5.25
CA GLY A 71 -19.26 0.01 -5.59
C GLY A 71 -19.71 -1.38 -5.14
N ASP A 72 -20.72 -1.39 -4.25
CA ASP A 72 -21.62 -2.49 -3.90
C ASP A 72 -21.02 -3.79 -3.32
N SER A 73 -20.70 -3.77 -2.02
CA SER A 73 -20.94 -4.94 -1.18
C SER A 73 -22.45 -5.03 -0.93
N GLY A 74 -23.17 -5.66 -1.85
CA GLY A 74 -24.62 -5.83 -1.77
C GLY A 74 -25.07 -6.36 -0.41
N THR A 75 -25.72 -5.49 0.36
CA THR A 75 -26.60 -5.91 1.43
C THR A 75 -27.91 -6.35 0.78
N SER A 76 -27.93 -7.60 0.28
CA SER A 76 -29.18 -8.30 0.06
C SER A 76 -29.59 -8.95 1.39
N GLN A 77 -30.44 -8.28 2.16
CA GLN A 77 -31.54 -8.88 2.93
C GLN A 77 -32.66 -7.85 3.09
#